data_AF-A0A2H0TLQ5-F1
#
_entry.id   AF-A0A2H0TLQ5-F1
#
_cell.length_a   1.000
_cell.length_b   1.000
_cell.length_c   1.000
_cell.angle_alpha   90.00
_cell.angle_beta   90.00
_cell.angle_gamma   90.00
#
_symmetry.space_group_name_H-M   'P 1'
#
loop_
_entity.id
_entity.type
_entity.pdbx_description
1 polymer ?
#
loop_
_entity_poly.entity_id
_entity_poly.type
_entity_poly.pdbx_seq_one_letter_code
_entity_poly.pdbx_strand_id
1 'polypeptide(L)'
;MKIGTFTKEGLLNYYLDLIKKYPILGLEDPFAEDDWEGWQALALKSKILIIGDDLLVTNPKRIKMAKEKDACNGAIIKINQIGTVSEAIEAVRLAKSYDWKIMVSHRSGETNDDFIADFAWGIGADFIKAGAPARGERVAKYNRLLRIVEELK
;
A
#
# COMPACT_ATOMS: atom_id res chain seq x y z
N MET A 1 -10.14 -26.83 3.58
CA MET A 1 -10.15 -25.35 3.45
C MET A 1 -11.55 -24.98 3.00
N LYS A 2 -12.37 -24.27 3.80
CA LYS A 2 -13.67 -23.79 3.33
C LYS A 2 -13.40 -22.67 2.32
N ILE A 3 -13.50 -22.98 1.04
CA ILE A 3 -13.69 -21.95 0.01
C ILE A 3 -15.14 -21.50 0.18
N GLY A 4 -15.37 -20.27 0.62
CA GLY A 4 -16.73 -19.79 0.91
C GLY A 4 -16.78 -18.36 1.44
N THR A 5 -18.00 -17.84 1.57
CA THR A 5 -18.29 -16.52 2.14
C THR A 5 -17.90 -16.48 3.62
N PHE A 6 -17.08 -15.52 4.00
CA PHE A 6 -16.69 -15.28 5.38
C PHE A 6 -17.55 -14.17 5.98
N THR A 7 -17.87 -14.31 7.27
CA THR A 7 -18.21 -13.13 8.09
C THR A 7 -16.93 -12.34 8.37
N LYS A 8 -17.06 -11.07 8.79
CA LYS A 8 -15.93 -10.22 9.21
C LYS A 8 -15.00 -10.93 10.21
N GLU A 9 -15.59 -11.53 11.25
CA GLU A 9 -14.83 -12.27 12.27
C GLU A 9 -14.17 -13.53 11.70
N GLY A 10 -14.87 -14.27 10.83
CA GLY A 10 -14.30 -15.43 10.16
C GLY A 10 -13.08 -15.09 9.30
N LEU A 11 -13.15 -13.98 8.56
CA LEU A 11 -12.07 -13.50 7.72
C LEU A 11 -10.88 -12.98 8.55
N LEU A 12 -11.15 -12.27 9.65
CA LEU A 12 -10.14 -11.84 10.61
C LEU A 12 -9.34 -13.03 11.16
N ASN A 13 -10.02 -14.06 11.66
CA ASN A 13 -9.37 -15.24 12.22
C ASN A 13 -8.55 -15.99 11.15
N TYR A 14 -9.06 -16.05 9.92
CA TYR A 14 -8.34 -16.63 8.79
C TYR A 14 -7.01 -15.90 8.52
N TYR A 15 -6.99 -14.57 8.50
CA TYR A 15 -5.75 -13.81 8.34
C TYR A 15 -4.78 -14.02 9.51
N LEU A 16 -5.27 -14.04 10.76
CA LEU A 16 -4.43 -14.29 11.94
C LEU A 16 -3.76 -15.67 11.88
N ASP A 17 -4.49 -16.69 11.42
CA ASP A 17 -3.93 -18.03 11.21
C ASP A 17 -2.84 -18.04 10.12
N LEU A 18 -3.03 -17.31 9.02
CA LEU A 18 -2.01 -17.16 7.98
C LEU A 18 -0.76 -16.45 8.49
N ILE A 19 -0.92 -15.37 9.26
CA ILE A 19 0.18 -14.59 9.85
C ILE A 19 0.97 -15.44 10.84
N LYS A 20 0.31 -16.33 11.59
CA LYS A 20 0.98 -17.28 12.49
C LYS A 20 1.75 -18.35 11.74
N LYS A 21 1.26 -18.78 10.57
CA LYS A 21 1.80 -19.91 9.81
C LYS A 21 2.94 -19.52 8.86
N TYR A 22 2.91 -18.31 8.32
CA TYR A 22 3.83 -17.85 7.30
C TYR A 22 4.46 -16.51 7.70
N PRO A 23 5.68 -16.20 7.22
CA PRO A 23 6.36 -14.93 7.52
C PRO A 23 5.75 -13.77 6.72
N ILE A 24 4.46 -13.50 6.91
CA ILE A 24 3.74 -12.42 6.24
C ILE A 24 4.14 -11.10 6.90
N LEU A 25 4.84 -10.24 6.14
CA LEU A 25 5.28 -8.93 6.62
C LEU A 25 4.16 -7.88 6.58
N GLY A 26 3.20 -8.03 5.67
CA GLY A 26 2.08 -7.13 5.59
C GLY A 26 0.91 -7.66 4.77
N LEU A 27 -0.25 -7.04 4.98
CA LEU A 27 -1.50 -7.27 4.25
C LEU A 27 -2.02 -5.94 3.71
N GLU A 28 -2.42 -5.95 2.45
CA GLU A 28 -3.08 -4.84 1.78
C GLU A 28 -4.58 -5.16 1.66
N ASP A 29 -5.43 -4.16 1.93
CA ASP A 29 -6.90 -4.26 1.85
C ASP A 29 -7.50 -5.57 2.40
N PRO A 30 -7.24 -5.92 3.68
CA PRO A 30 -7.78 -7.14 4.28
C PRO A 30 -9.32 -7.14 4.35
N PHE A 31 -9.96 -5.96 4.42
CA PHE A 31 -11.41 -5.80 4.48
C PHE A 31 -11.87 -4.74 3.47
N ALA A 32 -13.20 -4.66 3.26
CA ALA A 32 -13.79 -3.66 2.39
C ALA A 32 -13.44 -2.22 2.83
N GLU A 33 -13.48 -1.28 1.87
CA GLU A 33 -13.04 0.10 2.04
C GLU A 33 -13.79 0.89 3.14
N ASP A 34 -15.02 0.49 3.50
CA ASP A 34 -15.79 1.12 4.57
C ASP A 34 -15.97 0.22 5.81
N ASP A 35 -15.32 -0.95 5.87
CA ASP A 35 -15.39 -1.86 7.03
C ASP A 35 -14.37 -1.49 8.12
N TRP A 36 -14.49 -0.27 8.66
CA TRP A 36 -13.57 0.29 9.65
C TRP A 36 -13.34 -0.60 10.86
N GLU A 37 -14.38 -1.30 11.33
CA GLU A 37 -14.28 -2.23 12.47
C GLU A 37 -13.36 -3.42 12.16
N GLY A 38 -13.42 -3.96 10.94
CA GLY A 38 -12.56 -5.07 10.51
C GLY A 38 -11.10 -4.64 10.48
N TRP A 39 -10.83 -3.49 9.86
CA TRP A 39 -9.49 -2.88 9.82
C TRP A 39 -8.91 -2.67 11.21
N GLN A 40 -9.68 -2.02 12.11
CA GLN A 40 -9.31 -1.82 13.51
C GLN A 40 -9.01 -3.13 14.24
N ALA A 41 -9.88 -4.12 14.09
CA ALA A 41 -9.73 -5.39 14.79
C ALA A 41 -8.45 -6.12 14.37
N LEU A 42 -8.05 -6.07 13.09
CA LEU A 42 -6.80 -6.64 12.63
C LEU A 42 -5.59 -5.84 13.09
N ALA A 43 -5.65 -4.50 13.05
CA ALA A 43 -4.58 -3.62 13.50
C ALA A 43 -4.28 -3.77 15.00
N LEU A 44 -5.31 -4.02 15.81
CA LEU A 44 -5.13 -4.28 17.25
C LEU A 44 -4.57 -5.67 17.55
N LYS A 45 -4.89 -6.68 16.71
CA LYS A 45 -4.53 -8.09 16.96
C LYS A 45 -3.24 -8.53 16.27
N SER A 46 -2.67 -7.71 15.38
CA SER A 46 -1.46 -8.02 14.63
C SER A 46 -0.44 -6.90 14.70
N LYS A 47 0.84 -7.24 14.58
CA LYS A 47 1.95 -6.28 14.53
C LYS A 47 2.56 -6.14 13.13
N ILE A 48 1.96 -6.77 12.12
CA ILE A 48 2.42 -6.67 10.74
C ILE A 48 2.05 -5.31 10.15
N LEU A 49 2.55 -5.06 8.95
CA LEU A 49 2.14 -3.90 8.16
C LEU A 49 0.72 -4.12 7.60
N ILE A 50 -0.21 -3.21 7.90
CA ILE A 50 -1.57 -3.18 7.36
C ILE A 50 -1.64 -1.97 6.45
N ILE A 51 -1.84 -2.21 5.16
CA ILE A 51 -1.66 -1.23 4.10
C ILE A 51 -3.03 -0.90 3.51
N GLY A 52 -3.42 0.37 3.56
CA GLY A 52 -4.62 0.84 2.89
C GLY A 52 -4.37 1.23 1.44
N ASP A 53 -5.15 0.66 0.52
CA ASP A 53 -5.22 1.06 -0.89
C ASP A 53 -6.61 1.62 -1.20
N ASP A 54 -7.64 0.79 -1.36
CA ASP A 54 -9.03 1.24 -1.56
C ASP A 54 -9.58 1.92 -0.29
N LEU A 55 -9.11 1.53 0.90
CA LEU A 55 -9.41 2.24 2.15
C LEU A 55 -9.02 3.72 2.09
N LEU A 56 -7.93 4.06 1.39
CA LEU A 56 -7.33 5.40 1.44
C LEU A 56 -7.50 6.17 0.14
N VAL A 57 -7.53 5.47 -1.00
CA VAL A 57 -7.55 6.00 -2.38
C VAL A 57 -6.60 7.18 -2.59
N THR A 58 -5.41 7.13 -1.98
CA THR A 58 -4.42 8.22 -1.98
C THR A 58 -5.00 9.59 -1.53
N ASN A 59 -6.09 9.59 -0.76
CA ASN A 59 -6.83 10.80 -0.38
C ASN A 59 -6.49 11.24 1.05
N PRO A 60 -5.96 12.47 1.25
CA PRO A 60 -5.60 12.98 2.58
C PRO A 60 -6.74 12.93 3.61
N LYS A 61 -8.01 13.11 3.21
CA LYS A 61 -9.15 13.05 4.13
C LYS A 61 -9.36 11.63 4.67
N ARG A 62 -9.25 10.62 3.80
CA ARG A 62 -9.38 9.21 4.20
C ARG A 62 -8.17 8.74 5.00
N ILE A 63 -6.97 9.24 4.70
CA ILE A 63 -5.77 9.02 5.52
C ILE A 63 -5.96 9.54 6.95
N LYS A 64 -6.46 10.77 7.12
CA LYS A 64 -6.78 11.32 8.46
C LYS A 64 -7.79 10.44 9.20
N MET A 65 -8.88 10.07 8.54
CA MET A 65 -9.91 9.21 9.13
C MET A 65 -9.37 7.85 9.54
N ALA A 66 -8.55 7.22 8.69
CA ALA A 66 -7.93 5.94 8.99
C ALA A 66 -6.95 6.04 10.16
N LYS A 67 -6.25 7.17 10.32
CA LYS A 67 -5.42 7.44 11.50
C LYS A 67 -6.25 7.66 12.77
N GLU A 68 -7.30 8.47 12.71
CA GLU A 68 -8.22 8.69 13.85
C GLU A 68 -8.85 7.38 14.35
N LYS A 69 -9.03 6.44 13.43
CA LYS A 69 -9.56 5.11 13.70
C LYS A 69 -8.48 4.07 14.01
N ASP A 70 -7.20 4.39 13.94
CA ASP A 70 -6.08 3.43 14.03
C ASP A 70 -6.33 2.17 13.15
N ALA A 71 -6.80 2.38 11.92
CA ALA A 71 -7.25 1.33 11.02
C ALA A 71 -6.10 0.64 10.25
N CYS A 72 -5.00 1.35 9.98
CA CYS A 72 -3.86 0.85 9.23
C CYS A 72 -2.58 1.61 9.63
N ASN A 73 -1.42 1.13 9.17
CA ASN A 73 -0.10 1.72 9.48
C ASN A 73 0.82 1.76 8.23
N GLY A 74 0.23 1.61 7.05
CA GLY A 74 0.88 1.78 5.75
C GLY A 74 -0.12 2.31 4.72
N ALA A 75 0.41 3.02 3.71
CA ALA A 75 -0.39 3.58 2.63
C ALA A 75 0.15 3.17 1.27
N ILE A 76 -0.74 2.69 0.41
CA ILE A 76 -0.50 2.62 -1.03
C ILE A 76 -0.72 4.01 -1.64
N ILE A 77 0.25 4.44 -2.44
CA ILE A 77 0.21 5.70 -3.16
C ILE A 77 0.10 5.41 -4.65
N LYS A 78 -1.06 5.75 -5.22
CA LYS A 78 -1.34 5.73 -6.66
C LYS A 78 -1.68 7.15 -7.09
N ILE A 79 -0.73 7.81 -7.75
CA ILE A 79 -0.85 9.23 -8.13
C ILE A 79 -2.14 9.51 -8.91
N ASN A 80 -2.57 8.58 -9.77
CA ASN A 80 -3.77 8.77 -10.57
C ASN A 80 -5.10 8.56 -9.82
N GLN A 81 -5.10 8.10 -8.57
CA GLN A 81 -6.31 8.11 -7.73
C GLN A 81 -6.62 9.53 -7.22
N ILE A 82 -5.59 10.33 -6.94
CA ILE A 82 -5.75 11.70 -6.43
C ILE A 82 -5.70 12.76 -7.55
N GLY A 83 -4.99 12.47 -8.64
CA GLY A 83 -5.06 13.22 -9.90
C GLY A 83 -3.85 14.12 -10.17
N THR A 84 -3.15 14.61 -9.14
CA THR A 84 -1.94 15.43 -9.31
C THR A 84 -0.76 14.93 -8.48
N VAL A 85 0.46 15.25 -8.96
CA VAL A 85 1.70 14.94 -8.23
C VAL A 85 1.77 15.70 -6.90
N SER A 86 1.33 16.96 -6.88
CA SER A 86 1.32 17.79 -5.67
C SER A 86 0.44 17.18 -4.58
N GLU A 87 -0.79 16.78 -4.90
CA GLU A 87 -1.69 16.17 -3.93
C GLU A 87 -1.20 14.78 -3.50
N ALA A 88 -0.56 14.01 -4.40
CA ALA A 88 0.07 12.75 -4.02
C ALA A 88 1.21 12.97 -3.01
N ILE A 89 2.03 14.01 -3.18
CA ILE A 89 3.09 14.37 -2.22
C ILE A 89 2.48 14.81 -0.88
N GLU A 90 1.36 15.55 -0.89
CA GLU A 90 0.65 15.91 0.34
C GLU A 90 0.13 14.67 1.09
N ALA A 91 -0.47 13.72 0.37
CA ALA A 91 -0.91 12.44 0.95
C ALA A 91 0.26 11.65 1.56
N VAL A 92 1.39 11.58 0.85
CA VAL A 92 2.63 10.96 1.34
C VAL A 92 3.14 11.64 2.61
N ARG A 93 3.26 12.98 2.61
CA ARG A 93 3.74 13.74 3.76
C ARG A 93 2.85 13.54 4.98
N LEU A 94 1.54 13.53 4.77
CA LEU A 94 0.57 13.28 5.83
C LEU A 94 0.73 11.87 6.42
N ALA A 95 0.77 10.83 5.59
CA ALA A 95 0.97 9.47 6.06
C ALA A 95 2.32 9.30 6.79
N LYS A 96 3.41 9.88 6.25
CA LYS A 96 4.72 9.87 6.91
C LYS A 96 4.72 10.60 8.26
N SER A 97 3.93 11.66 8.42
CA SER A 97 3.79 12.35 9.71
C SER A 97 3.15 11.49 10.81
N TYR A 98 2.54 10.36 10.43
CA TYR A 98 2.00 9.34 11.32
C TYR A 98 2.92 8.12 11.46
N ASP A 99 4.18 8.22 11.01
CA ASP A 99 5.15 7.13 10.94
C ASP A 99 4.68 5.92 10.09
N TRP A 100 3.75 6.14 9.16
CA TRP A 100 3.27 5.08 8.28
C TRP A 100 4.28 4.74 7.20
N LYS A 101 4.32 3.46 6.82
CA LYS A 101 5.10 3.00 5.68
C LYS A 101 4.45 3.39 4.37
N ILE A 102 5.26 3.83 3.43
CA ILE A 102 4.78 4.27 2.12
C ILE A 102 5.13 3.22 1.06
N MET A 103 4.12 2.77 0.33
CA MET A 103 4.27 1.90 -0.82
C MET A 103 3.78 2.61 -2.09
N VAL A 104 4.71 3.00 -2.97
CA VAL A 104 4.32 3.54 -4.28
C VAL A 104 3.86 2.39 -5.17
N SER A 105 2.70 2.53 -5.78
CA SER A 105 2.10 1.45 -6.56
C SER A 105 1.87 1.84 -8.02
N HIS A 106 2.06 0.86 -8.89
CA HIS A 106 1.55 0.92 -10.26
C HIS A 106 0.02 0.80 -10.31
N ARG A 107 -0.53 0.79 -11.54
CA ARG A 107 -1.90 0.35 -11.83
C ARG A 107 -1.89 -0.95 -12.63
N SER A 108 -3.01 -1.67 -12.61
CA SER A 108 -3.17 -2.92 -13.34
C SER A 108 -3.04 -2.72 -14.85
N GLY A 109 -3.68 -1.69 -15.41
CA GLY A 109 -3.36 -1.17 -16.74
C GLY A 109 -2.19 -0.21 -16.66
N GLU A 110 -1.07 -0.54 -17.30
CA GLU A 110 0.14 0.28 -17.26
C GLU A 110 0.80 0.46 -18.63
N THR A 111 1.71 1.41 -18.69
CA THR A 111 2.52 1.82 -19.84
C THR A 111 4.02 1.63 -19.54
N ASN A 112 4.88 1.92 -20.51
CA ASN A 112 6.34 1.88 -20.29
C ASN A 112 6.89 3.13 -19.58
N ASP A 113 6.04 4.11 -19.23
CA ASP A 113 6.44 5.25 -18.41
C ASP A 113 7.00 4.76 -17.06
N ASP A 114 8.17 5.21 -16.64
CA ASP A 114 8.83 4.76 -15.42
C ASP A 114 8.76 5.78 -14.27
N PHE A 115 7.90 6.80 -14.36
CA PHE A 115 7.78 7.92 -13.42
C PHE A 115 7.69 7.48 -11.96
N ILE A 116 6.95 6.39 -11.68
CA ILE A 116 6.75 5.92 -10.31
C ILE A 116 8.03 5.43 -9.64
N ALA A 117 9.07 5.07 -10.42
CA ALA A 117 10.39 4.72 -9.89
C ALA A 117 11.11 5.95 -9.32
N ASP A 118 11.22 7.02 -10.12
CA ASP A 118 11.77 8.31 -9.69
C ASP A 118 10.95 8.92 -8.55
N PHE A 119 9.62 8.85 -8.66
CA PHE A 119 8.73 9.31 -7.60
C PHE A 119 9.02 8.58 -6.29
N ALA A 120 9.02 7.23 -6.30
CA ALA A 120 9.29 6.42 -5.11
C ALA A 120 10.64 6.74 -4.47
N TRP A 121 11.69 6.88 -5.27
CA TRP A 121 13.01 7.28 -4.78
C TRP A 121 12.99 8.70 -4.19
N GLY A 122 12.46 9.68 -4.94
CA GLY A 122 12.46 11.09 -4.56
C GLY A 122 11.66 11.39 -3.30
N ILE A 123 10.56 10.66 -3.07
CA ILE A 123 9.79 10.79 -1.82
C ILE A 123 10.38 9.95 -0.67
N GLY A 124 11.39 9.13 -0.91
CA GLY A 124 11.94 8.17 0.05
C GLY A 124 10.90 7.15 0.51
N ALA A 125 10.19 6.51 -0.43
CA ALA A 125 9.22 5.46 -0.12
C ALA A 125 9.90 4.24 0.49
N ASP A 126 9.22 3.54 1.40
CA ASP A 126 9.76 2.30 2.00
C ASP A 126 9.67 1.13 1.00
N PHE A 127 8.65 1.12 0.14
CA PHE A 127 8.39 0.05 -0.81
C PHE A 127 7.91 0.58 -2.17
N ILE A 128 8.10 -0.25 -3.19
CA ILE A 128 7.48 -0.09 -4.51
C ILE A 128 6.77 -1.38 -4.91
N LYS A 129 5.53 -1.25 -5.41
CA LYS A 129 4.73 -2.33 -5.99
C LYS A 129 4.54 -2.07 -7.49
N ALA A 130 5.49 -2.54 -8.29
CA ALA A 130 5.51 -2.33 -9.75
C ALA A 130 5.18 -3.59 -10.57
N GLY A 131 4.73 -4.68 -9.93
CA GLY A 131 4.31 -5.92 -10.59
C GLY A 131 5.39 -6.99 -10.63
N ALA A 132 5.12 -8.13 -11.26
CA ALA A 132 6.11 -9.18 -11.42
C ALA A 132 7.31 -8.70 -12.25
N PRO A 133 8.51 -9.32 -12.13
CA PRO A 133 9.66 -9.07 -13.00
C PRO A 133 9.45 -9.70 -14.40
N ALA A 134 8.32 -9.39 -15.01
CA ALA A 134 7.89 -9.85 -16.32
C ALA A 134 6.94 -8.81 -16.93
N ARG A 135 6.85 -8.79 -18.27
CA ARG A 135 6.13 -7.79 -19.08
C ARG A 135 6.80 -6.40 -19.04
N GLY A 136 6.90 -5.77 -20.21
CA GLY A 136 7.71 -4.56 -20.39
C GLY A 136 7.29 -3.39 -19.51
N GLU A 137 5.98 -3.21 -19.33
CA GLU A 137 5.42 -2.10 -18.56
C GLU A 137 5.75 -2.19 -17.06
N ARG A 138 6.10 -3.39 -16.55
CA ARG A 138 6.54 -3.61 -15.16
C ARG A 138 8.04 -3.46 -15.04
N VAL A 139 8.76 -4.14 -15.93
CA VAL A 139 10.23 -4.18 -15.95
C VAL A 139 10.84 -2.78 -16.19
N ALA A 140 10.15 -1.90 -16.92
CA ALA A 140 10.59 -0.51 -17.13
C ALA A 140 10.92 0.22 -15.81
N LYS A 141 10.08 0.06 -14.78
CA LYS A 141 10.24 0.72 -13.46
C LYS A 141 11.42 0.14 -12.70
N TYR A 142 11.58 -1.18 -12.73
CA TYR A 142 12.72 -1.84 -12.08
C TYR A 142 14.04 -1.46 -12.74
N ASN A 143 14.08 -1.40 -14.08
CA ASN A 143 15.26 -0.93 -14.81
C ASN A 143 15.57 0.54 -14.48
N ARG A 144 14.55 1.38 -14.30
CA ARG A 144 14.76 2.77 -13.87
C ARG A 144 15.35 2.86 -12.47
N LEU A 145 14.87 2.06 -11.53
CA LEU A 145 15.46 2.00 -10.19
C LEU A 145 16.94 1.58 -10.21
N LEU A 146 17.31 0.61 -11.06
CA LEU A 146 18.73 0.24 -11.24
C LEU A 146 19.55 1.43 -11.76
N ARG A 147 19.04 2.16 -12.76
CA ARG A 147 19.68 3.39 -13.27
C ARG A 147 19.82 4.47 -12.22
N ILE A 148 18.78 4.75 -11.43
CA ILE A 148 18.83 5.74 -10.33
C ILE A 148 19.94 5.39 -9.34
N VAL A 149 20.06 4.11 -8.98
CA VAL A 149 21.13 3.63 -8.07
C VAL A 149 22.51 3.78 -8.70
N GLU A 150 22.65 3.59 -10.01
CA GLU A 150 23.91 3.83 -10.73
C GLU A 150 24.27 5.32 -10.81
N GLU A 151 23.28 6.20 -11.02
CA GLU A 151 23.44 7.67 -11.14
C GLU A 151 23.85 8.35 -9.82
N LEU A 152 23.49 7.75 -8.67
CA LEU A 152 23.72 8.31 -7.34
C LEU A 152 24.87 7.66 -6.56
N LYS A 153 25.60 6.74 -7.19
CA LYS A 153 26.88 6.23 -6.68
C LYS A 153 27.99 7.22 -6.95
#